data_AF-A0A7J7R6F7-F1
#
_entry.id   AF-A0A7J7R6F7-F1
#
_cell.length_a   1.000
_cell.length_b   1.000
_cell.length_c   1.000
_cell.angle_alpha   90.00
_cell.angle_beta   90.00
_cell.angle_gamma   90.00
#
_symmetry.space_group_name_H-M   'P 1'
#
loop_
_entity.id
_entity.type
_entity.pdbx_description
1 polymer ?
#
loop_
_entity_poly.entity_id
_entity_poly.type
_entity_poly.pdbx_seq_one_letter_code
_entity_poly.pdbx_strand_id
1 'polypeptide(L)'
;MPRNNQLLHFAFREDKQWKLQQIQDARNHVSQAIYLLDNRDENYQFRTGAEVLKLMDAVMLQLTRARNRLTTPATLTLPEIAASGLTRMFAPALPSDVLVNVYINLNKLCLTVYQLHALQPNSTKNFRPSGGSVLHSPGAMFEWGSQRLEVSHVHKVESVIPWLNDALVFFTVSLQLCQQLKDKISVFSSYWSYRPF
;
A
#
# COMPACT_ATOMS: atom_id res chain seq x y z
N MET A 1 -1.36 34.14 -0.15
CA MET A 1 -1.06 33.45 1.13
C MET A 1 -2.34 33.41 1.94
N PRO A 2 -2.94 32.22 2.18
CA PRO A 2 -4.00 32.10 3.17
C PRO A 2 -3.47 32.59 4.53
N ARG A 3 -4.29 33.32 5.29
CA ARG A 3 -3.88 33.85 6.60
C ARG A 3 -3.75 32.70 7.58
N ASN A 4 -2.71 32.69 8.42
CA ASN A 4 -2.47 31.68 9.48
C ASN A 4 -3.61 31.53 10.53
N ASN A 5 -4.71 32.28 10.39
CA ASN A 5 -5.83 32.31 11.33
C ASN A 5 -7.16 31.80 10.73
N GLN A 6 -7.13 31.18 9.54
CA GLN A 6 -8.32 30.57 8.92
C GLN A 6 -8.22 29.05 8.97
N LEU A 7 -9.20 28.41 9.61
CA LEU A 7 -9.33 26.96 9.70
C LEU A 7 -10.45 26.50 8.77
N LEU A 8 -10.11 25.60 7.85
CA LEU A 8 -11.06 24.90 7.00
C LEU A 8 -11.33 23.53 7.60
N HIS A 9 -12.60 23.14 7.68
CA HIS A 9 -13.03 21.86 8.23
C HIS A 9 -13.73 21.03 7.15
N PHE A 10 -13.31 19.77 7.02
CA PHE A 10 -13.87 18.80 6.10
C PHE A 10 -14.08 17.48 6.83
N ALA A 11 -15.21 16.82 6.59
CA ALA A 11 -15.50 15.48 7.11
C ALA A 11 -15.91 14.57 5.97
N PHE A 12 -15.77 13.25 6.13
CA PHE A 12 -16.41 12.33 5.21
C PHE A 12 -17.93 12.45 5.32
N ARG A 13 -18.63 12.26 4.21
CA ARG A 13 -20.07 12.08 4.22
C ARG A 13 -20.43 10.83 5.02
N GLU A 14 -21.41 10.94 5.91
CA GLU A 14 -21.81 9.87 6.83
C GLU A 14 -22.26 8.59 6.11
N ASP A 15 -22.76 8.72 4.88
CA ASP A 15 -23.27 7.62 4.06
C ASP A 15 -22.18 6.85 3.29
N LYS A 16 -20.90 7.23 3.43
CA LYS A 16 -19.82 6.67 2.60
C LYS A 16 -18.64 6.17 3.42
N GLN A 17 -18.03 5.09 2.92
CA GLN A 17 -16.76 4.56 3.43
C GLN A 17 -15.71 4.56 2.32
N TRP A 18 -14.48 4.93 2.68
CA TRP A 18 -13.34 4.83 1.77
C TRP A 18 -12.54 3.57 2.05
N LYS A 19 -12.45 2.68 1.05
CA LYS A 19 -11.73 1.42 1.16
C LYS A 19 -10.26 1.62 0.80
N LEU A 20 -9.37 1.25 1.70
CA LEU A 20 -7.92 1.20 1.42
C LEU A 20 -7.58 -0.12 0.71
N GLN A 21 -7.30 -0.04 -0.59
CA GLN A 21 -7.02 -1.21 -1.42
C GLN A 21 -5.84 -2.05 -0.91
N GLN A 22 -4.82 -1.41 -0.33
CA GLN A 22 -3.67 -2.08 0.29
C GLN A 22 -4.07 -3.09 1.37
N ILE A 23 -5.02 -2.73 2.23
CA ILE A 23 -5.50 -3.60 3.31
C ILE A 23 -6.29 -4.78 2.74
N GLN A 24 -7.14 -4.51 1.75
CA GLN A 24 -7.91 -5.57 1.08
C GLN A 24 -6.99 -6.57 0.37
N ASP A 25 -6.03 -6.09 -0.40
CA ASP A 25 -5.09 -6.94 -1.13
C ASP A 25 -4.23 -7.77 -0.18
N ALA A 26 -3.75 -7.16 0.92
CA ALA A 26 -3.02 -7.88 1.95
C ALA A 26 -3.86 -8.98 2.59
N ARG A 27 -5.12 -8.67 2.95
CA ARG A 27 -6.08 -9.66 3.45
C ARG A 27 -6.28 -10.82 2.46
N ASN A 28 -6.46 -10.52 1.18
CA ASN A 28 -6.67 -11.54 0.15
C ASN A 28 -5.47 -12.50 0.07
N HIS A 29 -4.25 -11.97 0.13
CA HIS A 29 -3.03 -12.79 0.16
C HIS A 29 -2.93 -13.64 1.44
N VAL A 30 -3.30 -13.10 2.60
CA VAL A 30 -3.35 -13.87 3.85
C VAL A 30 -4.36 -15.01 3.75
N SER A 31 -5.57 -14.75 3.26
CA SER A 31 -6.59 -15.79 3.04
C SER A 31 -6.09 -16.89 2.10
N GLN A 32 -5.36 -16.52 1.04
CA GLN A 32 -4.77 -17.49 0.13
C GLN A 32 -3.67 -18.32 0.80
N ALA A 33 -2.86 -17.72 1.67
CA ALA A 33 -1.83 -18.44 2.43
C ALA A 33 -2.46 -19.46 3.40
N ILE A 34 -3.54 -19.07 4.08
CA ILE A 34 -4.32 -19.95 4.96
C ILE A 34 -4.92 -21.10 4.14
N TYR A 35 -5.57 -20.79 3.02
CA TYR A 35 -6.11 -21.83 2.13
C TYR A 35 -5.04 -22.83 1.66
N LEU A 36 -3.82 -22.37 1.34
CA LEU A 36 -2.73 -23.26 0.94
C LEU A 36 -2.31 -24.23 2.05
N LEU A 37 -2.47 -23.85 3.32
CA LEU A 37 -2.17 -24.69 4.49
C LEU A 37 -3.33 -25.63 4.81
N ASP A 38 -4.56 -25.13 4.82
CA ASP A 38 -5.76 -25.86 5.23
C ASP A 38 -6.35 -26.76 4.13
N ASN A 39 -6.00 -26.54 2.86
CA ASN A 39 -6.51 -27.33 1.74
C ASN A 39 -5.77 -28.67 1.59
N ARG A 40 -5.60 -29.39 2.71
CA ARG A 40 -5.10 -30.76 2.83
C ARG A 40 -5.84 -31.47 3.96
N ASP A 41 -5.99 -32.79 3.81
CA ASP A 41 -6.50 -33.65 4.89
C ASP A 41 -5.55 -33.59 6.10
N GLU A 42 -6.09 -33.58 7.32
CA GLU A 42 -5.30 -33.58 8.56
C GLU A 42 -4.33 -34.77 8.63
N ASN A 43 -4.68 -35.90 7.99
CA ASN A 43 -3.86 -37.11 7.93
C ASN A 43 -2.99 -37.18 6.67
N TYR A 44 -2.90 -36.10 5.90
CA TYR A 44 -2.09 -36.07 4.68
C TYR A 44 -0.60 -36.24 5.00
N GLN A 45 0.00 -37.31 4.51
CA GLN A 45 1.45 -37.53 4.58
C GLN A 45 2.13 -37.07 3.29
N PHE A 46 3.02 -36.07 3.42
CA PHE A 46 3.85 -35.61 2.31
C PHE A 46 4.74 -36.75 1.80
N ARG A 47 4.83 -36.88 0.48
CA ARG A 47 5.55 -38.00 -0.15
C ARG A 47 7.04 -37.70 -0.35
N THR A 48 7.37 -36.43 -0.56
CA THR A 48 8.74 -36.01 -0.84
C THR A 48 9.06 -34.68 -0.17
N GLY A 49 10.33 -34.46 0.17
CA GLY A 49 10.79 -33.15 0.64
C GLY A 49 10.49 -32.03 -0.37
N ALA A 50 10.62 -32.31 -1.66
CA ALA A 50 10.29 -31.36 -2.73
C ALA A 50 8.84 -30.88 -2.71
N GLU A 51 7.91 -31.73 -2.27
CA GLU A 51 6.50 -31.36 -2.12
C GLU A 51 6.30 -30.32 -1.02
N VAL A 52 6.94 -30.54 0.14
CA VAL A 52 6.90 -29.58 1.26
C VAL A 52 7.57 -28.27 0.88
N LEU A 53 8.71 -28.33 0.19
CA LEU A 53 9.43 -27.14 -0.30
C LEU A 53 8.53 -26.29 -1.21
N LYS A 54 7.84 -26.91 -2.17
CA LYS A 54 6.90 -26.21 -3.07
C LYS A 54 5.73 -25.58 -2.33
N LEU A 55 5.18 -26.26 -1.32
CA LEU A 55 4.15 -25.68 -0.47
C LEU A 55 4.67 -24.45 0.28
N MET A 56 5.84 -24.56 0.93
CA MET A 56 6.44 -23.44 1.65
C MET A 56 6.72 -22.26 0.71
N ASP A 57 7.22 -22.50 -0.50
CA ASP A 57 7.39 -21.46 -1.52
C ASP A 57 6.07 -20.75 -1.86
N ALA A 58 4.98 -21.51 -2.05
CA ALA A 58 3.68 -20.94 -2.34
C ALA A 58 3.13 -20.08 -1.18
N VAL A 59 3.28 -20.55 0.06
CA VAL A 59 2.87 -19.81 1.27
C VAL A 59 3.72 -18.54 1.44
N MET A 60 5.04 -18.66 1.34
CA MET A 60 5.97 -17.52 1.43
C MET A 60 5.71 -16.47 0.36
N LEU A 61 5.35 -16.89 -0.87
CA LEU A 61 4.98 -15.96 -1.94
C LEU A 61 3.77 -15.12 -1.56
N GLN A 62 2.73 -15.73 -0.98
CA GLN A 62 1.54 -14.99 -0.53
C GLN A 62 1.86 -14.06 0.65
N LEU A 63 2.59 -14.53 1.65
CA LEU A 63 3.01 -13.71 2.80
C LEU A 63 3.86 -12.51 2.38
N THR A 64 4.78 -12.71 1.44
CA THR A 64 5.62 -11.63 0.89
C THR A 64 4.77 -10.61 0.13
N ARG A 65 3.80 -11.08 -0.68
CA ARG A 65 2.87 -10.19 -1.39
C ARG A 65 1.98 -9.41 -0.42
N ALA A 66 1.45 -10.04 0.62
CA ALA A 66 0.67 -9.38 1.67
C ALA A 66 1.48 -8.27 2.35
N ARG A 67 2.71 -8.59 2.78
CA ARG A 67 3.64 -7.63 3.36
C ARG A 67 3.89 -6.46 2.41
N ASN A 68 4.26 -6.73 1.16
CA ASN A 68 4.60 -5.70 0.18
C ASN A 68 3.42 -4.75 -0.10
N ARG A 69 2.18 -5.23 -0.08
CA ARG A 69 0.98 -4.38 -0.24
C ARG A 69 0.83 -3.35 0.89
N LEU A 70 1.22 -3.69 2.12
CA LEU A 70 1.18 -2.78 3.26
C LEU A 70 2.42 -1.88 3.34
N THR A 71 3.58 -2.38 2.92
CA THR A 71 4.85 -1.63 3.04
C THR A 71 5.14 -0.69 1.88
N THR A 72 4.53 -0.90 0.72
CA THR A 72 4.83 -0.13 -0.50
C THR A 72 3.57 0.58 -0.99
N PRO A 73 3.43 1.89 -0.68
CA PRO A 73 2.35 2.70 -1.22
C PRO A 73 2.38 2.76 -2.75
N ALA A 74 1.22 2.98 -3.38
CA ALA A 74 1.14 3.17 -4.82
C ALA A 74 1.77 4.51 -5.24
N THR A 75 2.55 4.46 -6.32
CA THR A 75 3.05 5.65 -7.01
C THR A 75 1.93 6.20 -7.87
N LEU A 76 1.42 7.39 -7.56
CA LEU A 76 0.31 8.03 -8.27
C LEU A 76 0.72 9.37 -8.84
N THR A 77 0.22 9.72 -10.01
CA THR A 77 0.29 11.06 -10.58
C THR A 77 -0.74 11.98 -9.90
N LEU A 78 -0.52 13.30 -9.94
CA LEU A 78 -1.47 14.27 -9.39
C LEU A 78 -2.87 14.19 -10.05
N PRO A 79 -3.01 13.99 -11.38
CA PRO A 79 -4.30 13.72 -12.01
C PRO A 79 -5.00 12.46 -11.48
N GLU A 80 -4.28 11.37 -11.21
CA GLU A 80 -4.87 10.15 -10.64
C GLU A 80 -5.37 10.38 -9.21
N ILE A 81 -4.64 11.16 -8.41
CA ILE A 81 -5.09 11.58 -7.07
C ILE A 81 -6.35 12.44 -7.18
N ALA A 82 -6.39 13.41 -8.10
CA ALA A 82 -7.55 14.27 -8.32
C ALA A 82 -8.79 13.48 -8.80
N ALA A 83 -8.58 12.50 -9.68
CA ALA A 83 -9.63 11.61 -10.19
C ALA A 83 -10.13 10.59 -9.14
N SER A 84 -9.40 10.41 -8.04
CA SER A 84 -9.75 9.44 -7.00
C SER A 84 -11.15 9.68 -6.45
N GLY A 85 -11.85 8.58 -6.15
CA GLY A 85 -13.13 8.64 -5.42
C GLY A 85 -13.01 9.34 -4.06
N LEU A 86 -11.82 9.34 -3.45
CA LEU A 86 -11.53 9.99 -2.17
C LEU A 86 -11.86 11.48 -2.17
N THR A 87 -11.53 12.21 -3.23
CA THR A 87 -11.79 13.66 -3.35
C THR A 87 -13.30 13.97 -3.24
N ARG A 88 -14.15 13.00 -3.63
CA ARG A 88 -15.63 13.10 -3.60
C ARG A 88 -16.26 12.57 -2.30
N MET A 89 -15.43 12.18 -1.33
CA MET A 89 -15.89 11.67 -0.02
C MET A 89 -16.23 12.79 0.96
N PHE A 90 -15.72 14.00 0.75
CA PHE A 90 -15.80 15.08 1.73
C PHE A 90 -17.10 15.90 1.65
N ALA A 91 -17.56 16.35 2.81
CA ALA A 91 -18.60 17.36 3.01
C ALA A 91 -18.10 18.40 4.04
N PRO A 92 -18.01 19.70 3.69
CA PRO A 92 -18.24 20.27 2.36
C PRO A 92 -17.28 19.72 1.30
N ALA A 93 -17.62 19.91 0.02
CA ALA A 93 -16.75 19.51 -1.08
C ALA A 93 -15.39 20.24 -0.98
N LEU A 94 -14.30 19.53 -1.29
CA LEU A 94 -12.98 20.12 -1.31
C LEU A 94 -12.90 21.23 -2.38
N PRO A 95 -12.26 22.37 -2.08
CA PRO A 95 -12.03 23.40 -3.06
C PRO A 95 -11.01 22.94 -4.11
N SER A 96 -11.01 23.55 -5.29
CA SER A 96 -10.16 23.13 -6.42
C SER A 96 -8.67 23.34 -6.18
N ASP A 97 -8.30 24.11 -5.16
CA ASP A 97 -6.93 24.35 -4.73
C ASP A 97 -6.46 23.37 -3.63
N VAL A 98 -7.23 22.31 -3.34
CA VAL A 98 -6.89 21.28 -2.36
C VAL A 98 -7.06 19.88 -2.94
N LEU A 99 -6.03 19.06 -2.82
CA LEU A 99 -6.13 17.61 -3.03
C LEU A 99 -5.80 16.86 -1.75
N VAL A 100 -6.47 15.72 -1.57
CA VAL A 100 -6.26 14.84 -0.42
C VAL A 100 -5.93 13.44 -0.90
N ASN A 101 -4.93 12.82 -0.29
CA ASN A 101 -4.60 11.42 -0.50
C ASN A 101 -4.45 10.70 0.84
N VAL A 102 -4.90 9.45 0.90
CA VAL A 102 -4.81 8.59 2.09
C VAL A 102 -4.28 7.22 1.68
N TYR A 103 -3.21 6.78 2.32
CA TYR A 103 -2.55 5.49 2.03
C TYR A 103 -1.89 4.90 3.28
N ILE A 104 -1.51 3.63 3.20
CA ILE A 104 -0.71 2.95 4.23
C ILE A 104 0.75 2.95 3.82
N ASN A 105 1.65 3.27 4.75
CA ASN A 105 3.08 3.06 4.61
C ASN A 105 3.59 2.26 5.81
N LEU A 106 3.92 1.00 5.59
CA LEU A 106 4.29 0.05 6.64
C LEU A 106 3.12 -0.11 7.64
N ASN A 107 3.30 0.35 8.87
CA ASN A 107 2.30 0.28 9.95
C ASN A 107 1.61 1.63 10.19
N LYS A 108 1.79 2.61 9.29
CA LYS A 108 1.23 3.96 9.45
C LYS A 108 0.16 4.24 8.42
N LEU A 109 -0.93 4.86 8.87
CA LEU A 109 -1.88 5.56 8.01
C LEU A 109 -1.32 6.95 7.73
N CYS A 110 -1.10 7.27 6.46
CA CYS A 110 -0.63 8.56 5.99
C CYS A 110 -1.81 9.33 5.38
N LEU A 111 -2.03 10.55 5.87
CA LEU A 111 -2.91 11.54 5.26
C LEU A 111 -2.03 12.64 4.68
N THR A 112 -2.17 12.88 3.38
CA THR A 112 -1.48 13.96 2.68
C THR A 112 -2.49 14.93 2.11
N VAL A 113 -2.26 16.22 2.35
CA VAL A 113 -3.00 17.34 1.75
C VAL A 113 -2.03 18.14 0.89
N TYR A 114 -2.39 18.32 -0.38
CA TYR A 114 -1.68 19.17 -1.32
C TYR A 114 -2.45 20.47 -1.47
N GLN A 115 -1.79 21.59 -1.20
CA GLN A 115 -2.32 22.89 -1.52
C GLN A 115 -1.82 23.32 -2.90
N LEU A 116 -2.73 23.65 -3.79
CA LEU A 116 -2.44 23.94 -5.19
C LEU A 116 -2.50 25.43 -5.49
N HIS A 117 -1.83 25.82 -6.55
CA HIS A 117 -1.88 27.14 -7.13
C HIS A 117 -2.11 27.03 -8.64
N ALA A 118 -3.11 27.72 -9.15
CA ALA A 118 -3.35 27.78 -10.59
C ALA A 118 -2.31 28.68 -11.27
N LEU A 119 -1.66 28.16 -12.31
CA LEU A 119 -0.74 28.93 -13.12
C LEU A 119 -1.53 29.91 -13.98
N GLN A 120 -1.09 31.17 -13.98
CA GLN A 120 -1.70 32.19 -14.84
C GLN A 120 -1.39 31.92 -16.32
N PRO A 121 -2.29 32.30 -17.26
CA PRO A 121 -2.10 32.05 -18.69
C PRO A 121 -0.83 32.69 -19.28
N ASN A 122 -0.39 33.80 -18.69
CA ASN A 122 0.82 34.56 -19.05
C ASN A 122 2.07 34.10 -18.28
N SER A 123 2.02 32.98 -17.57
CA SER A 123 3.17 32.49 -16.81
C SER A 123 4.34 32.16 -17.74
N THR A 124 5.53 32.67 -17.40
CA THR A 124 6.79 32.34 -18.06
C THR A 124 7.39 31.02 -17.57
N LYS A 125 6.75 30.34 -16.59
CA LYS A 125 7.20 29.05 -16.10
C LYS A 125 7.03 27.99 -17.20
N ASN A 126 8.10 27.27 -17.49
CA ASN A 126 8.05 26.08 -18.35
C ASN A 126 7.18 25.01 -17.70
N PHE A 127 5.99 24.79 -18.25
CA PHE A 127 5.08 23.77 -17.77
C PHE A 127 5.58 22.37 -18.16
N ARG A 128 5.87 21.54 -17.16
CA ARG A 128 6.23 20.12 -17.35
C ARG A 128 5.41 19.27 -16.38
N PRO A 129 4.47 18.42 -16.87
CA PRO A 129 3.67 17.59 -15.99
C PRO A 129 4.56 16.60 -15.24
N SER A 130 4.36 16.51 -13.93
CA SER A 130 5.09 15.62 -13.04
C SER A 130 4.61 14.17 -13.22
N GLY A 131 5.56 13.23 -13.18
CA GLY A 131 5.27 11.80 -13.21
C GLY A 131 4.65 11.29 -11.90
N GLY A 132 4.56 9.97 -11.75
CA GLY A 132 4.01 9.37 -10.54
C GLY A 132 4.96 9.50 -9.35
N SER A 133 4.40 9.76 -8.16
CA SER A 133 5.12 9.71 -6.88
C SER A 133 4.21 9.19 -5.76
N VAL A 134 4.79 8.61 -4.72
CA VAL A 134 4.08 8.33 -3.47
C VAL A 134 3.76 9.64 -2.72
N LEU A 135 4.67 10.60 -2.79
CA LEU A 135 4.54 11.93 -2.20
C LEU A 135 5.13 12.97 -3.18
N HIS A 136 4.27 13.77 -3.77
CA HIS A 136 4.70 14.90 -4.60
C HIS A 136 5.33 16.01 -3.77
N SER A 137 6.32 16.69 -4.34
CA SER A 137 7.00 17.84 -3.74
C SER A 137 6.33 19.16 -4.16
N PRO A 138 6.52 20.26 -3.39
CA PRO A 138 6.22 21.60 -3.87
C PRO A 138 6.90 21.88 -5.23
N GLY A 139 6.19 22.55 -6.13
CA GLY A 139 6.62 22.81 -7.51
C GLY A 139 6.21 21.73 -8.52
N ALA A 140 5.68 20.59 -8.08
CA ALA A 140 5.12 19.60 -9.00
C ALA A 140 3.92 20.19 -9.75
N MET A 141 3.93 20.05 -11.08
CA MET A 141 2.92 20.62 -11.98
C MET A 141 2.08 19.53 -12.64
N PHE A 142 0.81 19.81 -12.91
CA PHE A 142 -0.09 18.91 -13.63
C PHE A 142 -1.26 19.67 -14.28
N GLU A 143 -1.94 19.03 -15.22
CA GLU A 143 -3.17 19.54 -15.82
C GLU A 143 -4.38 18.80 -15.24
N TRP A 144 -5.43 19.55 -14.91
CA TRP A 144 -6.70 18.98 -14.45
C TRP A 144 -7.87 19.79 -15.04
N GLY A 145 -8.69 19.12 -15.84
CA GLY A 145 -9.68 19.83 -16.67
C GLY A 145 -9.00 20.81 -17.62
N SER A 146 -9.43 22.07 -17.59
CA SER A 146 -8.84 23.15 -18.40
C SER A 146 -7.79 24.00 -17.64
N GLN A 147 -7.36 23.56 -16.45
CA GLN A 147 -6.43 24.32 -15.59
C GLN A 147 -5.07 23.65 -15.50
N ARG A 148 -4.02 24.48 -15.47
CA ARG A 148 -2.66 24.09 -15.10
C ARG A 148 -2.43 24.44 -13.64
N LEU A 149 -2.09 23.43 -12.85
CA LEU A 149 -1.95 23.55 -11.39
C LEU A 149 -0.52 23.20 -10.98
N GLU A 150 -0.04 23.89 -9.95
CA GLU A 150 1.24 23.65 -9.29
C GLU A 150 1.00 23.35 -7.82
N VAL A 151 1.69 22.37 -7.26
CA VAL A 151 1.68 22.10 -5.82
C VAL A 151 2.45 23.21 -5.13
N SER A 152 1.77 24.05 -4.35
CA SER A 152 2.39 25.11 -3.56
C SER A 152 2.93 24.60 -2.24
N HIS A 153 2.16 23.77 -1.53
CA HIS A 153 2.52 23.22 -0.22
C HIS A 153 2.05 21.78 -0.09
N VAL A 154 2.75 21.03 0.76
CA VAL A 154 2.47 19.62 1.06
C VAL A 154 2.40 19.47 2.57
N HIS A 155 1.25 19.01 3.07
CA HIS A 155 1.05 18.71 4.47
C HIS A 155 0.86 17.20 4.60
N LYS A 156 1.76 16.53 5.33
CA LYS A 156 1.66 15.10 5.59
C LYS A 156 1.57 14.88 7.10
N VAL A 157 0.57 14.12 7.51
CA VAL A 157 0.46 13.58 8.87
C VAL A 157 0.39 12.07 8.81
N GLU A 158 0.90 11.40 9.84
CA GLU A 158 0.91 9.95 9.91
C GLU A 158 0.62 9.46 11.32
N SER A 159 -0.11 8.36 11.43
CA SER A 159 -0.42 7.70 12.70
C SER A 159 -0.18 6.21 12.58
N VAL A 160 0.44 5.63 13.61
CA VAL A 160 0.61 4.18 13.71
C VAL A 160 -0.75 3.51 13.87
N ILE A 161 -0.94 2.39 13.19
CA ILE A 161 -2.10 1.51 13.29
C ILE A 161 -1.62 0.22 13.97
N PRO A 162 -1.91 0.01 15.26
CA PRO A 162 -1.32 -1.08 16.04
C PRO A 162 -1.52 -2.47 15.42
N TRP A 163 -2.75 -2.79 14.99
CA TRP A 163 -3.03 -4.09 14.40
C TRP A 163 -2.32 -4.32 13.04
N LEU A 164 -1.98 -3.26 12.29
CA LEU A 164 -1.15 -3.40 11.09
C LEU A 164 0.30 -3.74 11.46
N ASN A 165 0.80 -3.19 12.58
CA ASN A 165 2.10 -3.56 13.11
C ASN A 165 2.13 -5.05 13.48
N ASP A 166 1.11 -5.52 14.20
CA ASP A 166 0.99 -6.92 14.60
C ASP A 166 0.92 -7.85 13.37
N ALA A 167 0.13 -7.48 12.36
CA ALA A 167 0.06 -8.22 11.10
C ALA A 167 1.42 -8.34 10.40
N LEU A 168 2.20 -7.26 10.34
CA LEU A 168 3.54 -7.27 9.74
C LEU A 168 4.52 -8.13 10.54
N VAL A 169 4.42 -8.13 11.87
CA VAL A 169 5.18 -9.04 12.74
C VAL A 169 4.81 -10.48 12.43
N PHE A 170 3.52 -10.82 12.36
CA PHE A 170 3.07 -12.18 12.01
C PHE A 170 3.55 -12.62 10.63
N PHE A 171 3.53 -11.74 9.62
CA PHE A 171 4.07 -12.06 8.30
C PHE A 171 5.56 -12.39 8.37
N THR A 172 6.32 -11.61 9.13
CA THR A 172 7.77 -11.79 9.27
C THR A 172 8.12 -13.09 9.99
N VAL A 173 7.43 -13.37 11.10
CA VAL A 173 7.61 -14.62 11.86
C VAL A 173 7.22 -15.82 11.00
N SER A 174 6.10 -15.75 10.28
CA SER A 174 5.63 -16.84 9.41
C SER A 174 6.62 -17.11 8.27
N LEU A 175 7.16 -16.07 7.64
CA LEU A 175 8.21 -16.19 6.62
C LEU A 175 9.48 -16.86 7.18
N GLN A 176 9.88 -16.49 8.40
CA GLN A 176 11.05 -17.09 9.07
C GLN A 176 10.81 -18.58 9.35
N LEU A 177 9.64 -18.96 9.85
CA LEU A 177 9.28 -20.36 10.10
C LEU A 177 9.28 -21.19 8.81
N CYS A 178 8.67 -20.68 7.72
CA CYS A 178 8.72 -21.33 6.42
C CYS A 178 10.15 -21.54 5.93
N GLN A 179 11.00 -20.52 6.03
CA GLN A 179 12.40 -20.63 5.60
C GLN A 179 13.18 -21.65 6.45
N GLN A 180 13.03 -21.62 7.78
CA GLN A 180 13.67 -22.60 8.66
C GLN A 180 13.24 -24.03 8.36
N LEU A 181 11.96 -24.25 8.03
CA LEU A 181 11.47 -25.57 7.63
C LEU A 181 12.08 -26.00 6.30
N LYS A 182 12.14 -25.11 5.32
CA LYS A 182 12.79 -25.38 4.03
C LYS A 182 14.26 -25.77 4.20
N ASP A 183 15.00 -25.04 5.03
CA ASP A 183 16.42 -25.30 5.25
C ASP A 183 16.63 -26.71 5.84
N LYS A 184 15.84 -27.08 6.86
CA LYS A 184 15.90 -28.42 7.47
C LYS A 184 15.57 -29.53 6.47
N ILE A 185 14.53 -29.34 5.66
CA ILE A 185 14.11 -30.34 4.67
C ILE A 185 15.14 -30.49 3.56
N SER A 186 15.72 -29.39 3.08
CA SER A 186 16.79 -29.43 2.07
C SER A 186 18.02 -30.17 2.57
N VAL A 187 18.44 -29.92 3.82
CA VAL A 187 19.55 -30.66 4.45
C VAL A 187 19.21 -32.14 4.59
N PHE A 188 18.04 -32.49 5.15
CA PHE A 188 17.68 -33.89 5.32
C PHE A 188 17.57 -34.63 3.98
N SER A 189 16.93 -34.00 2.98
CA SER A 189 16.72 -34.58 1.65
C SER A 189 18.04 -34.81 0.91
N SER A 190 19.03 -33.94 1.07
CA SER A 190 20.35 -34.11 0.42
C SER A 190 21.14 -35.27 1.04
N TYR A 191 21.06 -35.47 2.36
CA TYR A 191 21.75 -36.57 3.04
C TYR A 191 21.06 -37.93 2.84
N TRP A 192 19.73 -37.99 2.95
CA TRP A 192 19.02 -39.26 2.95
C TRP A 192 18.75 -39.84 1.55
N SER A 193 18.71 -39.00 0.51
CA SER A 193 18.64 -39.48 -0.88
C SER A 193 19.94 -40.16 -1.34
N TYR A 194 21.04 -40.00 -0.60
CA TYR A 194 22.36 -40.54 -0.93
C TYR A 194 22.67 -41.89 -0.25
N ARG A 195 21.83 -42.38 0.65
CA ARG A 195 21.98 -43.70 1.28
C ARG A 195 20.76 -44.58 0.99
N PRO A 196 20.83 -45.46 -0.02
CA PRO A 196 19.87 -46.56 -0.13
C PRO A 196 20.14 -47.53 1.03
N PHE A 197 19.12 -47.87 1.80
CA PHE A 197 19.12 -49.07 2.64
C PHE A 197 18.85 -50.29 1.77
#